data_AF-D6EC08-F1
#
_entry.id   AF-D6EC08-F1
#
_cell.length_a   1.000
_cell.length_b   1.000
_cell.length_c   1.000
_cell.angle_alpha   90.00
_cell.angle_beta   90.00
_cell.angle_gamma   90.00
#
_symmetry.space_group_name_H-M   'P 1'
#
loop_
_entity.id
_entity.type
_entity.pdbx_description
1 polymer ?
#
loop_
_entity_poly.entity_id
_entity_poly.type
_entity_poly.pdbx_seq_one_letter_code
_entity_poly.pdbx_strand_id
1 'polypeptide(L)'
;MERKSKAMAALACMALLALIGAGCARCTMVHAGQQEQAGQEQSESPEAATDEAKGSLEELLGSKWTSRDGKSAMSIVNGAFVERCGSNEEITYWTPEKTSADEGGFSESIWVSDSLTETQSPSIIRVDIADDGSLAATCDSFKLATSYVIDAPESAELSITGNVGYLASLANVDQAKIAECLQAHAGAKCPYAKAASWDGEIFIDANAERISSTFTLDDPNGTIVTVIIDGKTGRISAM
;
A
#
# COMPACT_ATOMS: atom_id res chain seq x y z
N MET A 1 38.04 30.24 18.79
CA MET A 1 38.10 29.11 17.82
C MET A 1 36.84 28.30 18.00
N GLU A 2 35.89 28.51 17.10
CA GLU A 2 34.67 27.71 16.99
C GLU A 2 35.02 26.28 16.62
N ARG A 3 34.37 25.30 17.24
CA ARG A 3 34.26 23.94 16.70
C ARG A 3 32.82 23.46 16.79
N LYS A 4 32.20 23.49 15.63
CA LYS A 4 30.92 22.88 15.26
C LYS A 4 30.97 21.36 15.42
N SER A 5 29.77 20.77 15.57
CA SER A 5 29.29 19.53 14.94
C SER A 5 28.97 18.39 15.91
N LYS A 6 27.93 17.58 15.75
CA LYS A 6 26.63 17.55 15.01
C LYS A 6 25.88 16.37 15.67
N ALA A 7 24.55 16.40 15.59
CA ALA A 7 23.64 15.40 16.16
C ALA A 7 23.91 13.96 15.69
N MET A 8 23.72 12.99 16.59
CA MET A 8 23.43 11.60 16.25
C MET A 8 21.91 11.43 16.27
N ALA A 9 21.33 11.02 15.14
CA ALA A 9 20.00 10.45 15.08
C ALA A 9 20.16 8.92 15.05
N ALA A 10 19.53 8.24 16.00
CA ALA A 10 19.49 6.78 16.07
C ALA A 10 18.34 6.27 15.18
N LEU A 11 18.66 5.38 14.24
CA LEU A 11 17.69 4.69 13.40
C LEU A 11 17.20 3.45 14.16
N ALA A 12 15.91 3.40 14.52
CA ALA A 12 15.29 2.21 15.10
C ALA A 12 14.56 1.43 13.98
N CYS A 13 15.11 0.27 13.59
CA CYS A 13 14.44 -0.68 12.72
C CYS A 13 13.44 -1.51 13.55
N MET A 14 12.15 -1.37 13.28
CA MET A 14 11.11 -2.23 13.89
C MET A 14 10.89 -3.45 13.01
N ALA A 15 11.15 -4.62 13.57
CA ALA A 15 10.78 -5.91 13.02
C ALA A 15 9.32 -6.24 13.42
N LEU A 16 8.48 -6.63 12.47
CA LEU A 16 7.18 -7.24 12.74
C LEU A 16 7.19 -8.69 12.26
N LEU A 17 7.08 -9.61 13.23
CA LEU A 17 6.88 -11.04 13.02
C LEU A 17 5.40 -11.40 13.18
N ALA A 18 5.01 -12.39 12.38
CA ALA A 18 3.68 -12.89 12.07
C ALA A 18 2.77 -13.25 13.25
N LEU A 19 1.46 -13.05 13.04
CA LEU A 19 0.40 -13.79 13.74
C LEU A 19 -0.48 -14.53 12.72
N ILE A 20 -0.27 -15.85 12.64
CA ILE A 20 -1.12 -16.80 11.95
C ILE A 20 -2.12 -17.39 12.97
N GLY A 21 -3.41 -17.16 12.70
CA GLY A 21 -4.51 -18.13 12.73
C GLY A 21 -4.84 -18.92 14.00
N ALA A 22 -6.09 -18.73 14.48
CA ALA A 22 -6.90 -19.82 15.04
C ALA A 22 -8.40 -19.48 14.94
N GLY A 23 -9.03 -19.90 13.84
CA GLY A 23 -10.49 -19.97 13.74
C GLY A 23 -10.98 -21.35 14.18
N CYS A 24 -12.02 -21.42 15.02
CA CYS A 24 -12.74 -22.65 15.32
C CYS A 24 -14.25 -22.42 15.42
N ALA A 25 -14.98 -23.31 14.74
CA ALA A 25 -16.36 -23.73 14.95
C ALA A 25 -17.51 -22.77 14.56
N ARG A 26 -18.04 -22.97 13.35
CA ARG A 26 -19.46 -22.69 13.06
C ARG A 26 -20.30 -23.88 13.47
N CYS A 27 -21.22 -23.68 14.42
CA CYS A 27 -22.25 -24.66 14.74
C CYS A 27 -23.35 -24.62 13.68
N THR A 28 -23.55 -25.74 13.00
CA THR A 28 -24.75 -26.02 12.20
C THR A 28 -25.93 -26.28 13.13
N MET A 29 -27.02 -25.53 12.99
CA MET A 29 -28.31 -25.93 13.55
C MET A 29 -29.34 -25.96 12.42
N VAL A 30 -29.70 -27.18 12.02
CA VAL A 30 -30.83 -27.50 11.15
C VAL A 30 -32.10 -27.41 11.99
N HIS A 31 -33.11 -26.68 11.51
CA HIS A 31 -34.47 -26.85 12.01
C HIS A 31 -35.39 -27.11 10.82
N ALA A 32 -35.97 -28.31 10.80
CA ALA A 32 -37.07 -28.70 9.92
C ALA A 32 -38.39 -28.52 10.69
N GLY A 33 -39.37 -27.89 10.06
CA GLY A 33 -40.72 -27.75 10.58
C GLY A 33 -41.58 -26.94 9.60
N GLN A 34 -42.69 -27.52 9.16
CA GLN A 34 -43.48 -27.17 7.98
C GLN A 34 -44.84 -26.54 8.38
N GLN A 35 -45.31 -25.55 7.60
CA GLN A 35 -46.68 -24.97 7.47
C GLN A 35 -47.25 -24.20 8.71
N GLU A 36 -47.94 -23.05 8.61
CA GLU A 36 -48.99 -22.64 7.68
C GLU A 36 -49.31 -21.11 7.76
N GLN A 37 -49.70 -20.52 6.62
CA GLN A 37 -50.58 -19.34 6.39
C GLN A 37 -50.22 -17.87 6.71
N ALA A 38 -50.13 -17.13 5.59
CA ALA A 38 -50.86 -15.90 5.23
C ALA A 38 -50.48 -14.55 5.87
N GLY A 39 -50.00 -13.63 5.01
CA GLY A 39 -50.26 -12.20 5.13
C GLY A 39 -49.04 -11.31 4.95
N GLN A 40 -49.13 -10.44 3.95
CA GLN A 40 -48.53 -9.10 3.84
C GLN A 40 -47.17 -8.92 3.13
N GLU A 41 -47.30 -8.17 2.04
CA GLU A 41 -46.45 -7.05 1.64
C GLU A 41 -45.04 -7.39 1.15
N GLN A 42 -45.00 -7.67 -0.15
CA GLN A 42 -43.85 -7.49 -1.02
C GLN A 42 -43.37 -6.03 -0.93
N SER A 43 -42.48 -5.78 0.03
CA SER A 43 -41.54 -4.68 -0.04
C SER A 43 -40.30 -5.23 -0.75
N GLU A 44 -40.25 -5.06 -2.07
CA GLU A 44 -39.01 -5.16 -2.81
C GLU A 44 -38.07 -4.08 -2.27
N SER A 45 -37.19 -4.47 -1.35
CA SER A 45 -35.93 -3.77 -1.17
C SER A 45 -35.12 -4.06 -2.44
N PRO A 46 -34.75 -3.04 -3.24
CA PRO A 46 -33.73 -3.27 -4.24
C PRO A 46 -32.46 -3.60 -3.44
N GLU A 47 -31.98 -4.84 -3.55
CA GLU A 47 -30.55 -5.09 -3.38
C GLU A 47 -29.86 -4.13 -4.33
N ALA A 48 -29.31 -3.06 -3.76
CA ALA A 48 -28.48 -2.13 -4.48
C ALA A 48 -27.37 -2.96 -5.10
N ALA A 49 -27.39 -3.02 -6.44
CA ALA A 49 -26.27 -3.50 -7.21
C ALA A 49 -25.02 -2.82 -6.65
N THR A 50 -24.11 -3.61 -6.10
CA THR A 50 -22.77 -3.17 -5.77
C THR A 50 -22.11 -2.82 -7.09
N ASP A 51 -22.31 -1.58 -7.52
CA ASP A 51 -21.45 -0.92 -8.48
C ASP A 51 -20.06 -0.99 -7.86
N GLU A 52 -19.14 -1.74 -8.47
CA GLU A 52 -17.77 -1.84 -7.99
C GLU A 52 -17.22 -0.42 -7.91
N ALA A 53 -16.98 0.06 -6.69
CA ALA A 53 -16.54 1.42 -6.47
C ALA A 53 -15.25 1.65 -7.27
N LYS A 54 -15.25 2.70 -8.09
CA LYS A 54 -14.03 3.14 -8.78
C LYS A 54 -13.16 3.87 -7.77
N GLY A 55 -12.14 3.18 -7.26
CA GLY A 55 -11.23 3.72 -6.24
C GLY A 55 -11.47 3.13 -4.86
N SER A 56 -10.38 2.92 -4.13
CA SER A 56 -10.38 2.65 -2.70
C SER A 56 -9.12 3.19 -2.05
N LEU A 57 -9.10 3.26 -0.72
CA LEU A 57 -7.91 3.66 0.02
C LEU A 57 -6.73 2.70 -0.20
N GLU A 58 -7.00 1.42 -0.40
CA GLU A 58 -5.98 0.41 -0.70
C GLU A 58 -5.27 0.68 -2.02
N GLU A 59 -5.96 1.23 -3.02
CA GLU A 59 -5.34 1.61 -4.30
C GLU A 59 -4.38 2.80 -4.16
N LEU A 60 -4.48 3.56 -3.07
CA LEU A 60 -3.64 4.71 -2.77
C LEU A 60 -2.47 4.35 -1.84
N LEU A 61 -2.27 3.08 -1.49
CA LEU A 61 -1.14 2.69 -0.64
C LEU A 61 0.20 3.07 -1.27
N GLY A 62 1.10 3.62 -0.45
CA GLY A 62 2.43 4.07 -0.87
C GLY A 62 2.46 5.44 -1.56
N SER A 63 1.30 6.09 -1.71
CA SER A 63 1.21 7.44 -2.28
C SER A 63 1.73 8.53 -1.33
N LYS A 64 2.21 9.62 -1.92
CA LYS A 64 2.68 10.83 -1.23
C LYS A 64 1.75 11.99 -1.53
N TRP A 65 1.50 12.81 -0.52
CA TRP A 65 0.59 13.93 -0.61
C TRP A 65 1.14 15.14 0.12
N THR A 66 0.78 16.33 -0.37
CA THR A 66 1.13 17.61 0.23
C THR A 66 -0.12 18.39 0.60
N SER A 67 -0.12 19.02 1.78
CA SER A 67 -1.23 19.88 2.20
C SER A 67 -1.40 21.05 1.23
N ARG A 68 -2.62 21.57 1.09
CA ARG A 68 -2.90 22.70 0.16
C ARG A 68 -2.04 23.94 0.42
N ASP A 69 -1.61 24.16 1.66
CA ASP A 69 -0.72 25.26 2.03
C ASP A 69 0.78 24.93 1.95
N GLY A 70 1.13 23.70 1.52
CA GLY A 70 2.49 23.24 1.29
C GLY A 70 3.31 22.97 2.56
N LYS A 71 2.69 22.97 3.74
CA LYS A 71 3.41 22.88 5.03
C LYS A 71 3.51 21.46 5.58
N SER A 72 2.53 20.63 5.29
CA SER A 72 2.43 19.26 5.80
C SER A 72 2.52 18.27 4.66
N ALA A 73 3.20 17.16 4.89
CA ALA A 73 3.21 16.01 3.99
C ALA A 73 2.40 14.88 4.62
N MET A 74 1.78 14.05 3.79
CA MET A 74 1.08 12.83 4.22
C MET A 74 1.54 11.65 3.36
N SER A 75 1.64 10.47 3.98
CA SER A 75 1.74 9.19 3.28
C SER A 75 0.60 8.29 3.72
N ILE A 76 0.02 7.58 2.76
CA ILE A 76 -0.97 6.54 3.03
C ILE A 76 -0.22 5.21 3.01
N VAL A 77 -0.10 4.57 4.17
CA VAL A 77 0.53 3.25 4.33
C VAL A 77 -0.53 2.25 4.76
N ASN A 78 -0.19 0.96 4.70
CA ASN A 78 -1.14 -0.09 5.06
C ASN A 78 -1.61 0.08 6.52
N GLY A 79 -2.87 0.50 6.68
CA GLY A 79 -3.52 0.70 7.97
C GLY A 79 -3.13 1.97 8.73
N ALA A 80 -2.43 2.93 8.11
CA ALA A 80 -2.20 4.24 8.75
C ALA A 80 -2.08 5.42 7.77
N PHE A 81 -2.51 6.59 8.23
CA PHE A 81 -2.09 7.88 7.69
C PHE A 81 -0.87 8.34 8.49
N VAL A 82 0.17 8.78 7.79
CA VAL A 82 1.36 9.35 8.43
C VAL A 82 1.53 10.78 7.96
N GLU A 83 1.17 11.73 8.82
CA GLU A 83 1.27 13.17 8.55
C GLU A 83 2.54 13.75 9.19
N ARG A 84 3.22 14.64 8.47
CA ARG A 84 4.46 15.27 8.93
C ARG A 84 4.44 16.77 8.67
N CYS A 85 4.83 17.57 9.66
CA CYS A 85 5.00 19.01 9.53
C CYS A 85 6.25 19.47 10.30
N GLY A 86 7.31 19.83 9.58
CA GLY A 86 8.61 20.11 10.18
C GLY A 86 9.17 18.87 10.91
N SER A 87 9.31 18.96 12.23
CA SER A 87 9.72 17.83 13.08
C SER A 87 8.56 17.08 13.74
N ASN A 88 7.31 17.51 13.52
CA ASN A 88 6.14 16.81 14.04
C ASN A 88 5.74 15.67 13.11
N GLU A 89 5.42 14.51 13.68
CA GLU A 89 4.88 13.34 12.98
C GLU A 89 3.65 12.87 13.76
N GLU A 90 2.52 12.74 13.06
CA GLU A 90 1.26 12.21 13.60
C GLU A 90 0.89 10.95 12.82
N ILE A 91 0.48 9.92 13.54
CA ILE A 91 0.08 8.64 12.96
C ILE A 91 -1.36 8.37 13.37
N THR A 92 -2.24 8.27 12.38
CA THR A 92 -3.65 7.85 12.57
C THR A 92 -3.82 6.47 11.95
N TYR A 93 -4.03 5.46 12.79
CA TYR A 93 -4.33 4.11 12.32
C TYR A 93 -5.73 4.05 11.75
N TRP A 94 -5.95 3.26 10.70
CA TRP A 94 -7.26 3.09 10.09
C TRP A 94 -7.54 1.64 9.69
N THR A 95 -8.83 1.30 9.61
CA THR A 95 -9.33 0.03 9.07
C THR A 95 -10.50 0.33 8.15
N PRO A 96 -10.48 -0.15 6.89
CA PRO A 96 -11.54 0.11 5.92
C PRO A 96 -12.81 -0.62 6.32
N GLU A 97 -13.96 0.00 6.11
CA GLU A 97 -15.28 -0.62 6.35
C GLU A 97 -16.13 -0.67 5.09
N LYS A 98 -16.37 0.49 4.46
CA LYS A 98 -17.25 0.58 3.29
C LYS A 98 -16.83 1.71 2.36
N THR A 99 -16.67 1.36 1.09
CA THR A 99 -16.38 2.29 0.00
C THR A 99 -17.66 2.66 -0.77
N SER A 100 -17.72 3.89 -1.24
CA SER A 100 -18.72 4.39 -2.19
C SER A 100 -18.05 5.34 -3.17
N ALA A 101 -18.34 5.21 -4.47
CA ALA A 101 -17.79 6.09 -5.50
C ALA A 101 -18.89 6.86 -6.24
N ASP A 102 -18.52 8.01 -6.79
CA ASP A 102 -19.33 8.84 -7.67
C ASP A 102 -18.45 9.44 -8.80
N GLU A 103 -19.03 10.29 -9.65
CA GLU A 103 -18.29 10.92 -10.76
C GLU A 103 -17.14 11.83 -10.29
N GLY A 104 -17.21 12.33 -9.06
CA GLY A 104 -16.23 13.24 -8.47
C GLY A 104 -15.13 12.54 -7.67
N GLY A 105 -15.16 11.22 -7.51
CA GLY A 105 -14.17 10.46 -6.74
C GLY A 105 -14.80 9.37 -5.87
N PHE A 106 -14.22 9.11 -4.70
CA PHE A 106 -14.74 8.12 -3.77
C PHE A 106 -14.69 8.58 -2.31
N SER A 107 -15.56 8.00 -1.51
CA SER A 107 -15.56 8.10 -0.05
C SER A 107 -15.42 6.72 0.55
N GLU A 108 -14.71 6.62 1.67
CA GLU A 108 -14.55 5.38 2.41
C GLU A 108 -14.78 5.61 3.90
N SER A 109 -15.70 4.83 4.46
CA SER A 109 -15.90 4.77 5.91
C SER A 109 -14.78 3.93 6.50
N ILE A 110 -14.12 4.49 7.52
CA ILE A 110 -12.96 3.89 8.16
C ILE A 110 -13.14 3.94 9.68
N TRP A 111 -12.58 2.94 10.37
CA TRP A 111 -12.40 2.97 11.81
C TRP A 111 -11.00 3.45 12.14
N VAL A 112 -10.88 4.54 12.90
CA VAL A 112 -9.59 5.20 13.18
C VAL A 112 -9.19 5.13 14.65
N SER A 113 -7.89 5.19 14.94
CA SER A 113 -7.36 5.37 16.29
C SER A 113 -6.00 6.06 16.28
N ASP A 114 -5.67 6.75 17.38
CA ASP A 114 -4.37 7.37 17.61
C ASP A 114 -3.34 6.34 18.14
N SER A 115 -3.77 5.10 18.42
CA SER A 115 -2.88 4.00 18.81
C SER A 115 -3.39 2.63 18.34
N LEU A 116 -2.49 1.63 18.33
CA LEU A 116 -2.85 0.24 17.99
C LEU A 116 -3.70 -0.47 19.06
N THR A 117 -3.80 0.09 20.26
CA THR A 117 -4.39 -0.59 21.42
C THR A 117 -5.67 0.07 21.94
N GLU A 118 -5.97 1.28 21.48
CA GLU A 118 -7.16 2.00 21.89
C GLU A 118 -8.37 1.64 21.05
N THR A 119 -9.55 2.02 21.56
CA THR A 119 -10.80 1.81 20.84
C THR A 119 -10.81 2.68 19.58
N GLN A 120 -11.23 2.10 18.47
CA GLN A 120 -11.39 2.84 17.23
C GLN A 120 -12.70 3.64 17.23
N SER A 121 -12.70 4.80 16.58
CA SER A 121 -13.88 5.61 16.31
C SER A 121 -14.17 5.65 14.81
N PRO A 122 -15.45 5.79 14.39
CA PRO A 122 -15.76 5.90 12.97
C PRO A 122 -15.29 7.26 12.43
N SER A 123 -14.87 7.26 11.17
CA SER A 123 -14.42 8.42 10.40
C SER A 123 -14.69 8.18 8.92
N ILE A 124 -14.62 9.23 8.11
CA ILE A 124 -14.79 9.15 6.66
C ILE A 124 -13.63 9.86 5.98
N ILE A 125 -13.00 9.17 5.04
CA ILE A 125 -12.12 9.81 4.06
C ILE A 125 -12.89 10.05 2.77
N ARG A 126 -12.73 11.23 2.19
CA ARG A 126 -13.19 11.58 0.85
C ARG A 126 -11.97 11.87 0.00
N VAL A 127 -11.91 11.26 -1.17
CA VAL A 127 -10.91 11.53 -2.20
C VAL A 127 -11.64 12.03 -3.43
N ASP A 128 -11.44 13.30 -3.75
CA ASP A 128 -12.02 13.96 -4.92
C ASP A 128 -11.02 14.00 -6.08
N ILE A 129 -11.53 13.90 -7.30
CA ILE A 129 -10.80 14.17 -8.53
C ILE A 129 -10.91 15.67 -8.81
N ALA A 130 -9.78 16.38 -8.76
CA ALA A 130 -9.70 17.80 -9.06
C ALA A 130 -9.82 18.09 -10.57
N ASP A 131 -10.03 19.35 -10.93
CA ASP A 131 -10.20 19.80 -12.33
C ASP A 131 -9.00 19.44 -13.24
N ASP A 132 -7.80 19.36 -12.65
CA ASP A 132 -6.56 18.97 -13.36
C ASP A 132 -6.32 17.45 -13.37
N GLY A 133 -7.28 16.66 -12.85
CA GLY A 133 -7.21 15.21 -12.74
C GLY A 133 -6.38 14.71 -11.54
N SER A 134 -5.79 15.60 -10.74
CA SER A 134 -5.13 15.20 -9.49
C SER A 134 -6.16 14.74 -8.44
N LEU A 135 -5.71 13.98 -7.46
CA LEU A 135 -6.55 13.56 -6.34
C LEU A 135 -6.36 14.50 -5.15
N ALA A 136 -7.46 14.84 -4.48
CA ALA A 136 -7.47 15.60 -3.24
C ALA A 136 -8.18 14.82 -2.13
N ALA A 137 -7.48 14.53 -1.05
CA ALA A 137 -8.01 13.81 0.10
C ALA A 137 -8.42 14.77 1.22
N THR A 138 -9.57 14.50 1.83
CA THR A 138 -10.03 15.12 3.08
C THR A 138 -10.49 14.03 4.04
N CYS A 139 -10.20 14.18 5.31
CA CYS A 139 -10.64 13.27 6.36
C CYS A 139 -10.77 14.06 7.66
N ASP A 140 -11.83 13.81 8.41
CA ASP A 140 -12.06 14.42 9.71
C ASP A 140 -11.05 13.97 10.79
N SER A 141 -10.29 12.90 10.50
CA SER A 141 -9.26 12.35 11.38
C SER A 141 -7.84 12.78 11.05
N PHE A 142 -7.64 13.61 10.02
CA PHE A 142 -6.33 14.24 9.78
C PHE A 142 -5.99 15.21 10.91
N LYS A 143 -4.74 15.15 11.38
CA LYS A 143 -4.25 15.87 12.56
C LYS A 143 -3.51 17.15 12.19
N LEU A 144 -2.82 17.19 11.05
CA LEU A 144 -1.93 18.31 10.70
C LEU A 144 -2.49 19.23 9.60
N ALA A 145 -3.35 18.72 8.72
CA ALA A 145 -4.05 19.55 7.74
C ALA A 145 -5.44 19.00 7.44
N THR A 146 -6.35 19.88 6.99
CA THR A 146 -7.73 19.47 6.66
C THR A 146 -7.86 18.84 5.27
N SER A 147 -6.85 19.03 4.41
CA SER A 147 -6.85 18.51 3.04
C SER A 147 -5.43 18.32 2.52
N TYR A 148 -5.26 17.29 1.70
CA TYR A 148 -4.03 16.91 1.03
C TYR A 148 -4.28 16.72 -0.46
N VAL A 149 -3.30 17.06 -1.29
CA VAL A 149 -3.32 16.81 -2.74
C VAL A 149 -2.22 15.83 -3.07
N ILE A 150 -2.51 14.85 -3.92
CA ILE A 150 -1.54 13.82 -4.29
C ILE A 150 -0.37 14.45 -5.04
N ASP A 151 0.85 14.07 -4.67
CA ASP A 151 2.04 14.53 -5.36
C ASP A 151 2.18 13.76 -6.68
N ALA A 152 2.62 14.43 -7.74
CA ALA A 152 3.00 13.71 -8.96
C ALA A 152 4.21 12.80 -8.66
N PRO A 153 4.22 11.54 -9.13
CA PRO A 153 5.40 10.70 -8.98
C PRO A 153 6.58 11.32 -9.73
N GLU A 154 7.77 11.23 -9.14
CA GLU A 154 8.98 11.71 -9.78
C GLU A 154 9.36 10.81 -10.95
N SER A 155 9.57 11.40 -12.13
CA SER A 155 10.14 10.68 -13.27
C SER A 155 11.65 10.59 -13.10
N ALA A 156 12.10 9.58 -12.36
CA ALA A 156 13.51 9.30 -12.11
C ALA A 156 13.84 7.82 -12.32
N GLU A 157 15.08 7.54 -12.70
CA GLU A 157 15.60 6.18 -12.77
C GLU A 157 15.75 5.59 -11.36
N LEU A 158 15.31 4.35 -11.19
CA LEU A 158 15.35 3.61 -9.94
C LEU A 158 16.80 3.28 -9.60
N SER A 159 17.28 3.77 -8.46
CA SER A 159 18.60 3.44 -7.96
C SER A 159 18.63 2.00 -7.43
N ILE A 160 19.44 1.13 -8.01
CA ILE A 160 19.53 -0.27 -7.60
C ILE A 160 20.83 -0.51 -6.83
N THR A 161 20.72 -1.05 -5.62
CA THR A 161 21.87 -1.36 -4.75
C THR A 161 22.04 -2.86 -4.53
N GLY A 162 23.27 -3.27 -4.23
CA GLY A 162 23.68 -4.67 -4.10
C GLY A 162 24.45 -5.19 -5.32
N ASN A 163 25.05 -6.37 -5.20
CA ASN A 163 25.83 -6.99 -6.27
C ASN A 163 24.95 -7.70 -7.33
N VAL A 164 24.07 -6.95 -7.99
CA VAL A 164 23.12 -7.49 -8.99
C VAL A 164 23.86 -8.12 -10.18
N GLY A 165 25.10 -7.71 -10.45
CA GLY A 165 25.97 -8.35 -11.46
C GLY A 165 26.24 -9.84 -11.16
N TYR A 166 26.29 -10.23 -9.89
CA TYR A 166 26.41 -11.63 -9.50
C TYR A 166 25.15 -12.43 -9.84
N LEU A 167 23.96 -11.90 -9.53
CA LEU A 167 22.67 -12.49 -9.92
C LEU A 167 22.56 -12.64 -11.45
N ALA A 168 22.89 -11.57 -12.18
CA ALA A 168 22.86 -11.56 -13.65
C ALA A 168 23.80 -12.61 -14.25
N SER A 169 25.03 -12.69 -13.74
CA SER A 169 26.02 -13.67 -14.18
C SER A 169 25.58 -15.11 -13.89
N LEU A 170 25.01 -15.38 -12.72
CA LEU A 170 24.56 -16.71 -12.34
C LEU A 170 23.37 -17.16 -13.19
N ALA A 171 22.46 -16.23 -13.50
CA ALA A 171 21.30 -16.47 -14.35
C ALA A 171 21.60 -16.39 -15.85
N ASN A 172 22.83 -16.06 -16.24
CA ASN A 172 23.25 -15.86 -17.63
C ASN A 172 22.34 -14.87 -18.39
N VAL A 173 22.00 -13.75 -17.74
CA VAL A 173 21.21 -12.65 -18.31
C VAL A 173 21.99 -11.34 -18.25
N ASP A 174 21.52 -10.35 -19.01
CA ASP A 174 22.03 -8.98 -18.92
C ASP A 174 21.49 -8.31 -17.64
N GLN A 175 22.39 -7.74 -16.83
CA GLN A 175 22.04 -6.98 -15.64
C GLN A 175 21.08 -5.82 -15.97
N ALA A 176 21.22 -5.19 -17.13
CA ALA A 176 20.34 -4.10 -17.55
C ALA A 176 18.87 -4.56 -17.65
N LYS A 177 18.62 -5.80 -18.07
CA LYS A 177 17.25 -6.34 -18.15
C LYS A 177 16.61 -6.55 -16.77
N ILE A 178 17.41 -6.86 -15.75
CA ILE A 178 16.92 -6.91 -14.36
C ILE A 178 16.51 -5.50 -13.92
N ALA A 179 17.36 -4.50 -14.21
CA ALA A 179 17.08 -3.11 -13.88
C ALA A 179 15.83 -2.58 -14.60
N GLU A 180 15.69 -2.82 -15.90
CA GLU A 180 14.50 -2.47 -16.68
C GLU A 180 13.23 -3.12 -16.13
N CYS A 181 13.31 -4.40 -15.74
CA CYS A 181 12.18 -5.11 -15.16
C CYS A 181 11.76 -4.51 -13.80
N LEU A 182 12.73 -4.16 -12.95
CA LEU A 182 12.47 -3.50 -11.67
C LEU A 182 11.89 -2.09 -11.86
N GLN A 183 12.46 -1.31 -12.78
CA GLN A 183 11.98 0.03 -13.12
C GLN A 183 10.53 -0.01 -13.60
N ALA A 184 10.20 -0.94 -14.51
CA ALA A 184 8.84 -1.09 -15.04
C ALA A 184 7.86 -1.50 -13.94
N HIS A 185 8.24 -2.42 -13.05
CA HIS A 185 7.41 -2.84 -11.93
C HIS A 185 7.19 -1.70 -10.93
N ALA A 186 8.27 -1.03 -10.49
CA ALA A 186 8.20 0.09 -9.56
C ALA A 186 7.35 1.24 -10.15
N GLY A 187 7.57 1.61 -11.41
CA GLY A 187 6.77 2.66 -12.05
C GLY A 187 5.27 2.32 -12.15
N ALA A 188 4.92 1.04 -12.26
CA ALA A 188 3.52 0.61 -12.37
C ALA A 188 2.82 0.39 -11.02
N LYS A 189 3.57 0.00 -9.98
CA LYS A 189 3.00 -0.48 -8.70
C LYS A 189 3.42 0.35 -7.49
N CYS A 190 4.60 0.95 -7.53
CA CYS A 190 5.18 1.71 -6.43
C CYS A 190 5.79 3.02 -6.99
N PRO A 191 5.00 3.89 -7.64
CA PRO A 191 5.53 5.00 -8.46
C PRO A 191 6.28 6.07 -7.66
N TYR A 192 6.28 6.00 -6.33
CA TYR A 192 7.03 6.88 -5.43
C TYR A 192 8.33 6.27 -4.89
N ALA A 193 8.64 5.02 -5.25
CA ALA A 193 9.92 4.38 -4.99
C ALA A 193 11.02 5.01 -5.86
N LYS A 194 12.17 5.29 -5.27
CA LYS A 194 13.37 5.86 -5.90
C LYS A 194 14.55 4.90 -5.88
N ALA A 195 14.50 3.87 -5.05
CA ALA A 195 15.54 2.88 -4.91
C ALA A 195 14.99 1.47 -4.70
N ALA A 196 15.76 0.48 -5.15
CA ALA A 196 15.56 -0.93 -4.88
C ALA A 196 16.85 -1.50 -4.28
N SER A 197 16.74 -2.14 -3.12
CA SER A 197 17.87 -2.78 -2.44
C SER A 197 17.77 -4.28 -2.59
N TRP A 198 18.79 -4.90 -3.20
CA TRP A 198 18.86 -6.34 -3.33
C TRP A 198 19.16 -7.00 -1.98
N ASP A 199 18.41 -8.06 -1.64
CA ASP A 199 18.59 -8.83 -0.41
C ASP A 199 19.90 -9.64 -0.36
N GLY A 200 20.45 -9.96 -1.54
CA GLY A 200 21.65 -10.79 -1.70
C GLY A 200 21.37 -12.30 -1.72
N GLU A 201 20.10 -12.73 -1.69
CA GLU A 201 19.71 -14.15 -1.65
C GLU A 201 19.22 -14.62 -3.02
N ILE A 202 19.61 -15.83 -3.41
CA ILE A 202 19.21 -16.41 -4.71
C ILE A 202 18.61 -17.79 -4.47
N PHE A 203 17.40 -17.97 -4.99
CA PHE A 203 16.68 -19.23 -4.98
C PHE A 203 16.75 -19.84 -6.38
N ILE A 204 17.21 -21.09 -6.47
CA ILE A 204 17.29 -21.85 -7.73
C ILE A 204 16.35 -23.04 -7.62
N ASP A 205 15.31 -23.04 -8.45
CA ASP A 205 14.47 -24.21 -8.68
C ASP A 205 14.97 -24.92 -9.95
N ALA A 206 15.74 -25.99 -9.74
CA ALA A 206 16.30 -26.78 -10.83
C ALA A 206 15.25 -27.59 -11.60
N ASN A 207 14.12 -27.94 -10.96
CA ASN A 207 13.05 -28.70 -11.62
C ASN A 207 12.19 -27.79 -12.50
N ALA A 208 11.93 -26.57 -12.03
CA ALA A 208 11.20 -25.56 -12.79
C ALA A 208 12.09 -24.73 -13.73
N GLU A 209 13.41 -24.93 -13.67
CA GLU A 209 14.42 -24.15 -14.39
C GLU A 209 14.21 -22.65 -14.17
N ARG A 210 14.16 -22.24 -12.90
CA ARG A 210 13.85 -20.87 -12.47
C ARG A 210 14.85 -20.37 -11.45
N ILE A 211 15.24 -19.11 -11.59
CA ILE A 211 16.00 -18.37 -10.58
C ILE A 211 15.10 -17.25 -10.05
N SER A 212 15.07 -17.04 -8.75
CA SER A 212 14.36 -15.90 -8.15
C SER A 212 15.17 -15.26 -7.03
N SER A 213 14.89 -13.97 -6.80
CA SER A 213 15.62 -13.15 -5.85
C SER A 213 14.81 -11.93 -5.46
N THR A 214 14.98 -11.37 -4.25
CA THR A 214 14.10 -10.30 -3.76
C THR A 214 14.79 -8.96 -3.61
N PHE A 215 14.02 -7.90 -3.85
CA PHE A 215 14.44 -6.51 -3.73
C PHE A 215 13.45 -5.78 -2.82
N THR A 216 13.93 -4.90 -1.97
CA THR A 216 13.08 -4.01 -1.17
C THR A 216 13.09 -2.62 -1.78
N LEU A 217 11.90 -2.12 -2.13
CA LEU A 217 11.70 -0.75 -2.60
C LEU A 217 11.70 0.22 -1.41
N ASP A 218 12.16 1.45 -1.63
CA ASP A 218 12.16 2.54 -0.64
C ASP A 218 10.85 3.37 -0.67
N ASP A 219 9.73 2.72 -0.96
CA ASP A 219 8.40 3.31 -0.80
C ASP A 219 7.93 3.25 0.66
N PRO A 220 6.89 4.01 1.04
CA PRO A 220 6.40 4.03 2.42
C PRO A 220 6.03 2.66 3.02
N ASN A 221 5.72 1.66 2.18
CA ASN A 221 5.40 0.30 2.62
C ASN A 221 6.61 -0.63 2.70
N GLY A 222 7.79 -0.23 2.20
CA GLY A 222 8.95 -1.12 2.08
C GLY A 222 8.64 -2.34 1.20
N THR A 223 8.01 -2.11 0.05
CA THR A 223 7.46 -3.16 -0.81
C THR A 223 8.56 -4.13 -1.24
N ILE A 224 8.32 -5.43 -1.02
CA ILE A 224 9.21 -6.50 -1.45
C ILE A 224 8.80 -6.94 -2.85
N VAL A 225 9.73 -6.86 -3.80
CA VAL A 225 9.57 -7.29 -5.18
C VAL A 225 10.41 -8.54 -5.41
N THR A 226 9.78 -9.59 -5.92
CA THR A 226 10.49 -10.80 -6.34
C THR A 226 10.77 -10.74 -7.83
N VAL A 227 12.05 -10.67 -8.20
CA VAL A 227 12.48 -10.86 -9.58
C VAL A 227 12.58 -12.35 -9.86
N ILE A 228 11.96 -12.78 -10.95
CA ILE A 228 11.95 -14.16 -11.43
C ILE A 228 12.59 -14.17 -12.82
N ILE A 229 13.55 -15.08 -13.00
CA ILE A 229 14.25 -15.32 -14.26
C ILE A 229 13.96 -16.75 -14.69
N ASP A 230 13.38 -16.88 -15.89
CA ASP A 230 13.18 -18.17 -16.55
C ASP A 230 14.52 -18.66 -17.12
N GLY A 231 15.01 -19.80 -16.63
CA GLY A 231 16.33 -20.34 -16.97
C GLY A 231 16.45 -20.89 -18.40
N LYS A 232 15.33 -21.13 -19.10
CA LYS A 232 15.32 -21.57 -20.51
C LYS A 232 15.42 -20.40 -21.47
N THR A 233 14.63 -19.37 -21.19
CA THR A 233 14.38 -18.26 -22.11
C THR A 233 15.14 -16.99 -21.73
N GLY A 234 15.63 -16.91 -20.49
CA GLY A 234 16.19 -15.69 -19.92
C GLY A 234 15.15 -14.58 -19.71
N ARG A 235 13.84 -14.90 -19.79
CA ARG A 235 12.77 -13.93 -19.58
C ARG A 235 12.73 -13.53 -18.10
N ILE A 236 12.66 -12.22 -17.86
CA ILE A 236 12.64 -11.64 -16.52
C ILE A 236 11.25 -11.06 -16.26
N SER A 237 10.73 -11.29 -15.04
CA SER A 237 9.49 -10.70 -14.54
C SER A 237 9.64 -10.32 -13.09
N ALA A 238 8.85 -9.35 -12.63
CA ALA A 238 8.81 -8.91 -11.24
C ALA A 238 7.37 -8.97 -10.73
N MET A 239 7.19 -9.45 -9.50
CA MET A 239 5.91 -9.53 -8.79
C MET A 239 6.05 -9.06 -7.35
#